data_AF-A0A2E1ZDH1-F1
#
_entry.id   AF-A0A2E1ZDH1-F1
#
_cell.length_a   1.000
_cell.length_b   1.000
_cell.length_c   1.000
_cell.angle_alpha   90.00
_cell.angle_beta   90.00
_cell.angle_gamma   90.00
#
_symmetry.space_group_name_H-M   'P 1'
#
loop_
_entity.id
_entity.type
_entity.pdbx_description
1 polymer ?
#
loop_
_entity_poly.entity_id
_entity_poly.type
_entity_poly.pdbx_seq_one_letter_code
_entity_poly.pdbx_strand_id
1 'polypeptide(L)'
;RYPKQNNEFFSIDLNGQTNGVWTPFLVLTEGNEYANPYTADTLLRAVNGLVASDFASKEEIDAINFDIPDASILIKTRDGSQIPTQRVLFVKNSDGTYYVKNTNKADVFKLESDVIETFVLPLDSYIFPEETLP
;
A
#
# COMPACT_ATOMS: atom_id res chain seq x y z
N ARG A 1 4.90 -1.21 -1.55
CA ARG A 1 5.26 -0.35 -2.69
C ARG A 1 3.97 0.37 -3.09
N TYR A 2 3.85 1.64 -2.73
CA TYR A 2 2.65 2.50 -2.84
C TYR A 2 3.10 3.93 -3.21
N PRO A 3 2.15 4.81 -3.57
CA PRO A 3 1.51 4.93 -4.87
C PRO A 3 2.32 5.78 -5.86
N LYS A 4 1.92 5.66 -7.13
CA LYS A 4 2.57 6.22 -8.31
C LYS A 4 2.25 7.71 -8.45
N GLN A 5 3.26 8.57 -8.26
CA GLN A 5 3.24 9.94 -8.77
C GLN A 5 4.36 10.03 -9.83
N ASN A 6 4.05 10.53 -11.03
CA ASN A 6 5.03 10.72 -12.12
C ASN A 6 5.85 9.49 -12.55
N ASN A 7 5.29 8.27 -12.43
CA ASN A 7 5.96 7.01 -12.76
C ASN A 7 7.07 6.58 -11.76
N GLU A 8 7.18 7.25 -10.62
CA GLU A 8 8.12 6.89 -9.55
C GLU A 8 7.40 6.18 -8.40
N PHE A 9 8.05 5.16 -7.85
CA PHE A 9 7.55 4.38 -6.72
C PHE A 9 8.34 4.75 -5.48
N PHE A 10 7.65 5.08 -4.39
CA PHE A 10 8.28 5.18 -3.06
C PHE A 10 7.82 4.05 -2.13
N SER A 11 8.49 3.94 -1.00
CA SER A 11 8.13 2.98 0.05
C SER A 11 8.06 3.67 1.38
N ILE A 12 7.15 3.23 2.24
CA ILE A 12 7.07 3.66 3.62
C ILE A 12 7.59 2.52 4.48
N ASP A 13 8.67 2.77 5.22
CA ASP A 13 9.13 1.86 6.26
C ASP A 13 8.46 2.25 7.59
N LEU A 14 7.46 1.46 7.98
CA LEU A 14 6.73 1.63 9.24
C LEU A 14 7.56 1.21 10.47
N ASN A 15 8.70 0.55 10.26
CA ASN A 15 9.57 0.03 11.31
C ASN A 15 10.93 0.76 11.35
N GLY A 16 11.02 1.98 10.84
CA GLY A 16 12.21 2.80 11.05
C GLY A 16 12.44 3.10 12.53
N GLN A 17 13.70 3.20 12.95
CA GLN A 17 14.06 3.62 14.30
C GLN A 17 14.94 4.87 14.28
N THR A 18 14.55 5.87 15.05
CA THR A 18 15.37 7.06 15.32
C THR A 18 15.49 7.25 16.82
N ASN A 19 16.72 7.23 17.32
CA ASN A 19 16.99 7.35 18.76
C ASN A 19 16.19 6.37 19.63
N GLY A 20 15.93 5.16 19.12
CA GLY A 20 15.18 4.11 19.82
C GLY A 20 13.65 4.27 19.77
N VAL A 21 13.12 5.27 19.07
CA VAL A 21 11.69 5.46 18.84
C VAL A 21 11.32 4.93 17.45
N TRP A 22 10.23 4.17 17.36
CA TRP A 22 9.68 3.74 16.07
C TRP A 22 9.12 4.96 15.35
N THR A 23 9.69 5.29 14.19
CA THR A 23 9.28 6.44 13.39
C THR A 23 9.18 6.01 11.93
N PRO A 24 8.03 6.22 11.27
CA PRO A 24 7.88 5.84 9.89
C PRO A 24 8.73 6.75 8.98
N PHE A 25 9.38 6.16 7.97
CA PHE A 25 10.18 6.87 6.98
C PHE A 25 9.69 6.62 5.56
N LEU A 26 9.77 7.65 4.72
CA LEU A 26 9.76 7.50 3.26
C LEU A 26 11.15 7.04 2.81
N VAL A 27 11.18 6.02 1.98
CA VAL A 27 12.38 5.50 1.32
C VAL A 27 12.33 6.01 -0.12
N LEU A 28 13.07 7.08 -0.39
CA LEU A 28 13.18 7.74 -1.68
C LEU A 28 14.54 7.43 -2.32
N THR A 29 14.69 7.76 -3.60
CA THR A 29 15.95 7.60 -4.35
C THR A 29 17.07 8.50 -3.84
N GLU A 30 16.73 9.71 -3.37
CA GLU A 30 17.69 10.71 -2.90
C GLU A 30 18.04 10.59 -1.41
N GLY A 31 17.27 9.79 -0.67
CA GLY A 31 17.46 9.61 0.77
C GLY A 31 16.17 9.20 1.47
N ASN A 32 16.27 8.96 2.77
CA ASN A 32 15.08 8.71 3.59
C ASN A 32 14.57 10.02 4.19
N GLU A 33 13.26 10.21 4.18
CA GLU A 33 12.60 11.37 4.81
C GLU A 33 11.62 10.91 5.88
N TYR A 34 11.36 11.75 6.88
CA TYR A 34 10.32 11.45 7.87
C TYR A 34 8.96 11.38 7.18
N ALA A 35 8.24 10.28 7.39
CA ALA A 35 6.87 10.18 6.92
C ALA A 35 5.94 10.92 7.88
N ASN A 36 4.87 11.51 7.35
CA ASN A 36 3.78 12.06 8.14
C ASN A 36 3.18 10.94 9.02
N PRO A 37 3.26 11.04 10.37
CA PRO A 37 2.83 9.97 11.27
C PRO A 37 1.32 9.73 11.24
N TYR A 38 0.51 10.77 10.98
CA TYR A 38 -0.94 10.64 10.86
C TYR A 38 -1.33 9.90 9.59
N THR A 39 -0.69 10.23 8.46
CA THR A 39 -0.90 9.53 7.19
C THR A 39 -0.44 8.07 7.30
N ALA A 40 0.70 7.81 7.94
CA ALA A 40 1.22 6.47 8.17
C ALA A 40 0.32 5.62 9.10
N ASP A 41 -0.18 6.18 10.21
CA ASP A 41 -1.13 5.47 11.11
C ASP A 41 -2.46 5.19 10.41
N THR A 42 -2.97 6.16 9.63
CA THR A 42 -4.19 5.99 8.84
C THR A 42 -4.04 4.84 7.84
N LEU A 43 -2.91 4.79 7.14
CA LEU A 43 -2.58 3.69 6.23
C LEU A 43 -2.51 2.36 6.97
N LEU A 44 -1.88 2.30 8.14
CA LEU A 44 -1.79 1.07 8.94
C LEU A 44 -3.18 0.59 9.39
N ARG A 45 -4.04 1.49 9.85
CA ARG A 45 -5.43 1.17 10.22
C ARG A 45 -6.22 0.64 9.02
N ALA A 46 -6.05 1.26 7.85
CA ALA A 46 -6.70 0.83 6.64
C ALA A 46 -6.23 -0.58 6.21
N VAL A 47 -4.92 -0.89 6.29
CA VAL A 47 -4.41 -2.26 6.01
C VAL A 47 -5.05 -3.29 6.95
N ASN A 48 -5.22 -2.94 8.22
CA ASN A 48 -5.75 -3.87 9.23
C ASN A 48 -7.23 -4.24 9.02
N GLY A 49 -7.97 -3.49 8.19
CA GLY A 49 -9.42 -3.63 8.04
C GLY A 49 -9.88 -3.49 6.59
N LEU A 50 -9.37 -4.34 5.69
CA LEU A 50 -9.90 -4.43 4.33
C LEU A 50 -11.09 -5.38 4.30
N VAL A 51 -12.27 -4.84 3.93
CA VAL A 51 -13.50 -5.63 3.77
C VAL A 51 -13.80 -5.78 2.29
N ALA A 52 -13.83 -7.02 1.81
CA ALA A 52 -14.26 -7.32 0.45
C ALA A 52 -15.78 -7.26 0.35
N SER A 53 -16.29 -6.63 -0.70
CA SER A 53 -17.72 -6.63 -1.03
C SER A 53 -18.13 -7.88 -1.81
N ASP A 54 -17.25 -8.41 -2.68
CA ASP A 54 -17.49 -9.62 -3.48
C ASP A 54 -16.18 -10.24 -4.03
N PHE A 55 -16.30 -11.27 -4.86
CA PHE A 55 -15.24 -11.85 -5.69
C PHE A 55 -15.37 -11.40 -7.15
N ALA A 56 -14.23 -11.30 -7.85
CA ALA A 56 -14.24 -11.12 -9.30
C ALA A 56 -14.67 -12.40 -10.01
N SER A 57 -15.49 -12.24 -11.04
CA SER A 57 -15.82 -13.32 -11.98
C SER A 57 -14.58 -13.73 -12.79
N LYS A 58 -14.64 -14.89 -13.43
CA LYS A 58 -13.53 -15.38 -14.26
C LYS A 58 -13.22 -14.42 -15.42
N GLU A 59 -14.26 -13.92 -16.07
CA GLU A 59 -14.17 -12.99 -17.19
C GLU A 59 -13.49 -11.68 -16.77
N GLU A 60 -13.81 -11.19 -15.56
CA GLU A 60 -13.12 -10.01 -15.00
C GLU A 60 -11.65 -10.31 -14.70
N ILE A 61 -11.36 -11.44 -14.06
CA ILE A 61 -9.99 -11.85 -13.73
C ILE A 61 -9.10 -11.90 -14.98
N ASP A 62 -9.60 -12.48 -16.06
CA ASP A 62 -8.87 -12.63 -17.32
C ASP A 62 -8.62 -11.27 -18.03
N ALA A 63 -9.39 -10.22 -17.69
CA ALA A 63 -9.25 -8.88 -18.24
C ALA A 63 -8.31 -7.97 -17.43
N ILE A 64 -7.98 -8.33 -16.18
CA ILE A 64 -7.19 -7.48 -15.29
C ILE A 64 -5.69 -7.72 -15.48
N ASN A 65 -4.95 -6.64 -15.72
CA ASN A 65 -3.48 -6.68 -15.76
C ASN A 65 -2.86 -6.39 -14.38
N PHE A 66 -2.59 -7.44 -13.61
CA PHE A 66 -1.92 -7.33 -12.31
C PHE A 66 -0.42 -7.03 -12.38
N ASP A 67 0.20 -7.03 -13.57
CA ASP A 67 1.62 -6.66 -13.72
C ASP A 67 1.85 -5.15 -13.58
N ILE A 68 0.78 -4.35 -13.71
CA ILE A 68 0.81 -2.89 -13.58
C ILE A 68 -0.22 -2.44 -12.54
N PRO A 69 -0.02 -2.76 -11.25
CA PRO A 69 -0.97 -2.39 -10.20
C PRO A 69 -0.91 -0.88 -9.89
N ASP A 70 -2.04 -0.31 -9.48
CA ASP A 70 -2.09 1.05 -8.95
C ASP A 70 -1.42 1.15 -7.57
N ALA A 71 -1.49 0.05 -6.80
CA ALA A 71 -1.02 -0.03 -5.44
C ALA A 71 -0.54 -1.44 -5.08
N SER A 72 0.42 -1.58 -4.15
CA SER A 72 0.82 -2.90 -3.65
C SER A 72 1.38 -2.93 -2.22
N ILE A 73 0.93 -3.92 -1.44
CA ILE A 73 1.50 -4.24 -0.13
C ILE A 73 2.49 -5.38 -0.30
N LEU A 74 3.70 -5.23 0.22
CA LEU A 74 4.66 -6.32 0.34
C LEU A 74 4.75 -6.74 1.81
N ILE A 75 4.40 -7.98 2.09
CA ILE A 75 4.54 -8.60 3.40
C ILE A 75 5.78 -9.48 3.35
N LYS A 76 6.91 -8.94 3.84
CA LYS A 76 8.16 -9.71 3.97
C LYS A 76 8.09 -10.57 5.22
N THR A 77 8.29 -11.87 5.06
CA THR A 77 8.42 -12.79 6.19
C THR A 77 9.88 -12.86 6.62
N ARG A 78 10.12 -13.05 7.92
CA ARG A 78 11.47 -13.20 8.47
C ARG A 78 12.08 -14.53 8.05
N ASP A 79 13.41 -14.59 8.01
CA ASP A 79 14.15 -15.82 7.75
C ASP A 79 13.72 -16.93 8.72
N GLY A 80 13.55 -18.14 8.19
CA GLY A 80 13.03 -19.30 8.93
C GLY A 80 11.51 -19.36 9.08
N SER A 81 10.77 -18.36 8.60
CA SER A 81 9.30 -18.44 8.56
C SER A 81 8.83 -19.51 7.56
N GLN A 82 7.79 -20.26 7.94
CA GLN A 82 7.12 -21.22 7.07
C GLN A 82 6.14 -20.55 6.09
N ILE A 83 5.83 -19.27 6.32
CA ILE A 83 4.97 -18.50 5.43
C ILE A 83 5.88 -17.78 4.41
N PRO A 84 5.66 -17.95 3.10
CA PRO A 84 6.43 -17.22 2.11
C PRO A 84 6.08 -15.74 2.13
N THR A 85 7.00 -14.91 1.65
CA THR A 85 6.73 -13.50 1.36
C THR A 85 5.50 -13.40 0.44
N GLN A 86 4.63 -12.44 0.73
CA GLN A 86 3.37 -12.27 0.01
C GLN A 86 3.30 -10.85 -0.55
N ARG A 87 2.65 -10.71 -1.70
CA ARG A 87 2.31 -9.41 -2.25
C ARG A 87 0.81 -9.31 -2.46
N VAL A 88 0.22 -8.23 -1.99
CA VAL A 88 -1.17 -7.86 -2.26
C VAL A 88 -1.16 -6.75 -3.30
N LEU A 89 -1.87 -6.95 -4.40
CA LEU A 89 -1.92 -6.07 -5.55
C LEU A 89 -3.31 -5.46 -5.66
N PHE A 90 -3.38 -4.17 -5.97
CA PHE A 90 -4.62 -3.42 -6.10
C PHE A 90 -4.66 -2.81 -7.51
N VAL A 91 -5.74 -3.08 -8.25
CA VAL A 91 -6.02 -2.49 -9.55
C VAL A 91 -7.37 -1.80 -9.50
N LYS A 92 -7.39 -0.51 -9.81
CA LYS A 92 -8.60 0.31 -9.81
C LYS A 92 -9.49 -0.09 -10.98
N ASN A 93 -10.77 -0.29 -10.70
CA ASN A 93 -11.79 -0.48 -11.71
C ASN A 93 -12.44 0.87 -12.08
N SER A 94 -13.07 0.91 -13.24
CA SER A 94 -13.77 2.09 -13.78
C SER A 94 -14.98 2.55 -12.96
N ASP A 95 -15.60 1.64 -12.21
CA ASP A 95 -16.74 1.90 -11.34
C ASP A 95 -16.34 2.44 -9.95
N GLY A 96 -15.05 2.69 -9.73
CA GLY A 96 -14.56 3.14 -8.43
C GLY A 96 -14.48 2.01 -7.40
N THR A 97 -14.42 0.75 -7.81
CA THR A 97 -13.98 -0.35 -6.94
C THR A 97 -12.52 -0.72 -7.21
N TYR A 98 -11.94 -1.59 -6.39
CA TYR A 98 -10.61 -2.16 -6.61
C TYR A 98 -10.68 -3.68 -6.69
N TYR A 99 -9.99 -4.23 -7.68
CA TYR A 99 -9.64 -5.64 -7.72
C TYR A 99 -8.38 -5.88 -6.90
N VAL A 100 -8.46 -6.84 -5.97
CA VAL A 100 -7.39 -7.11 -5.02
C VAL A 100 -6.97 -8.57 -5.05
N LYS A 101 -5.68 -8.81 -5.27
CA LYS A 101 -5.11 -10.15 -5.38
C LYS A 101 -3.92 -10.33 -4.47
N ASN A 102 -3.93 -11.40 -3.68
CA ASN A 102 -2.71 -11.91 -3.05
C ASN A 102 -1.99 -12.80 -4.08
N THR A 103 -0.74 -12.51 -4.43
CA THR A 103 0.01 -13.23 -5.46
C THR A 103 0.17 -14.73 -5.18
N ASN A 104 -0.02 -15.15 -3.93
CA ASN A 104 0.09 -16.55 -3.52
C ASN A 104 -1.27 -17.27 -3.52
N LYS A 105 -2.35 -16.59 -3.94
CA LYS A 105 -3.72 -17.11 -4.01
C LYS A 105 -4.30 -16.85 -5.41
N ALA A 106 -5.25 -17.69 -5.80
CA ALA A 106 -5.93 -17.55 -7.08
C ALA A 106 -7.07 -16.52 -7.02
N ASP A 107 -7.70 -16.38 -5.86
CA ASP A 107 -8.88 -15.53 -5.67
C ASP A 107 -8.55 -14.05 -5.86
N VAL A 108 -9.49 -13.34 -6.48
CA VAL A 108 -9.46 -11.89 -6.66
C VAL A 108 -10.71 -11.32 -6.00
N PHE A 109 -10.50 -10.43 -5.04
CA PHE A 109 -11.56 -9.77 -4.29
C PHE A 109 -11.92 -8.43 -4.94
N LYS A 110 -13.17 -8.01 -4.78
CA LYS A 110 -13.62 -6.63 -5.06
C LYS A 110 -13.75 -5.89 -3.75
N LEU A 111 -13.17 -4.70 -3.68
CA LEU A 111 -13.21 -3.80 -2.52
C LEU A 111 -13.73 -2.43 -2.96
N GLU A 112 -14.44 -1.75 -2.08
CA GLU A 112 -14.85 -0.35 -2.29
C GLU A 112 -13.62 0.59 -2.28
N SER A 113 -13.71 1.70 -3.04
CA SER A 113 -12.60 2.64 -3.20
C SER A 113 -12.28 3.45 -1.97
N ASP A 114 -13.25 3.74 -1.11
CA ASP A 114 -13.11 4.66 0.01
C ASP A 114 -11.93 4.28 0.93
N VAL A 115 -11.76 2.99 1.21
CA VAL A 115 -10.63 2.48 1.99
C VAL A 115 -9.33 2.55 1.17
N ILE A 116 -9.36 2.16 -0.12
CA ILE A 116 -8.16 2.05 -0.95
C ILE A 116 -7.60 3.42 -1.40
N GLU A 117 -8.44 4.41 -1.63
CA GLU A 117 -8.01 5.75 -2.05
C GLU A 117 -7.19 6.47 -0.98
N THR A 118 -7.36 6.10 0.31
CA THR A 118 -6.47 6.57 1.39
C THR A 118 -5.04 6.05 1.27
N PHE A 119 -4.80 4.99 0.48
CA PHE A 119 -3.47 4.45 0.19
C PHE A 119 -2.81 5.07 -1.05
N VAL A 120 -3.59 5.77 -1.86
CA VAL A 120 -3.16 6.32 -3.16
C VAL A 120 -3.07 7.84 -3.08
N LEU A 121 -2.47 8.35 -2.01
CA LEU A 121 -2.24 9.78 -1.83
C LEU A 121 -0.96 10.23 -2.58
N PRO A 122 -0.85 11.49 -3.01
CA PRO A 122 0.41 12.00 -3.59
C PRO A 122 1.54 11.96 -2.54
N LEU A 123 2.79 11.92 -3.00
CA LEU A 123 4.00 11.90 -2.15
C LEU A 123 3.96 13.03 -1.12
N ASP A 124 3.53 14.22 -1.51
CA ASP A 124 3.41 15.40 -0.64
C ASP A 124 2.53 15.16 0.59
N SER A 125 1.53 14.27 0.50
CA SER A 125 0.68 13.91 1.65
C SER A 125 1.39 13.00 2.67
N TYR A 126 2.51 12.41 2.26
CA TYR A 126 3.32 11.53 3.10
C TYR A 126 4.56 12.22 3.66
N ILE A 127 4.97 13.38 3.15
CA ILE A 127 6.11 14.15 3.69
C ILE A 127 5.69 14.79 5.02
N PHE A 128 6.57 14.75 6.01
CA PHE A 128 6.34 15.42 7.29
C PHE A 128 6.25 16.95 7.09
N PRO A 129 5.18 17.63 7.52
CA PRO A 129 5.05 19.07 7.32
C PRO A 129 6.03 19.83 8.23
N GLU A 130 7.00 20.54 7.62
CA GLU A 130 7.99 21.36 8.34
C GLU A 130 7.35 22.47 9.21
N GLU A 131 6.13 22.92 8.87
CA GLU A 131 5.41 23.98 9.60
C GLU A 131 4.88 23.59 10.99
N THR A 132 5.19 22.38 11.48
CA THR A 132 4.72 21.88 12.79
C THR A 132 5.85 21.60 13.79
N LEU A 133 7.00 22.26 13.63
CA LEU A 133 8.01 22.32 14.69
C LEU A 133 7.63 23.44 15.68
N PRO A 134 7.42 23.13 16.98
CA PRO A 134 7.30 24.15 18.02
C PRO A 134 8.62 24.92 18.22
#